data_AF-A0A2N7PYG4-F1
#
_entry.id   AF-A0A2N7PYG4-F1
#
_cell.length_a   1.000
_cell.length_b   1.000
_cell.length_c   1.000
_cell.angle_alpha   90.00
_cell.angle_beta   90.00
_cell.angle_gamma   90.00
#
_symmetry.space_group_name_H-M   'P 1'
#
loop_
_entity.id
_entity.type
_entity.pdbx_description
1 polymer ?
#
loop_
_entity_poly.entity_id
_entity_poly.type
_entity_poly.pdbx_seq_one_letter_code
_entity_poly.pdbx_strand_id
1 'polypeptide(L)'
;MQRKDFLKGVIGSIAFLSFIPLPIVFNQKNEWSQPSPIKEGRLKKEHNYAMVIVQDRCIGCKACEVACKTTWHIPKNPQDYRTKVLYIGKAQSDSYKMNWLPILCNQCDNPPCVWVCPTGASYK
;
A
#
# COMPACT_ATOMS: atom_id res chain seq x y z
N MET A 1 9.08 -43.59 -26.26
CA MET A 1 9.34 -42.35 -26.99
C MET A 1 10.84 -42.23 -27.24
N GLN A 2 11.29 -42.22 -28.50
CA GLN A 2 12.72 -42.11 -28.84
C GLN A 2 13.14 -40.63 -28.91
N ARG A 3 14.30 -40.29 -28.34
CA ARG A 3 14.89 -38.92 -28.27
C ARG A 3 14.93 -38.18 -29.61
N LYS A 4 14.99 -38.91 -30.73
CA LYS A 4 15.00 -38.38 -32.10
C LYS A 4 13.65 -37.85 -32.59
N ASP A 5 12.54 -38.33 -32.04
CA ASP A 5 11.20 -37.86 -32.40
C ASP A 5 10.84 -36.58 -31.65
N PHE A 6 11.36 -36.43 -30.43
CA PHE A 6 11.26 -35.19 -29.63
C PHE A 6 11.98 -34.01 -30.29
N LEU A 7 13.20 -34.23 -30.82
CA LEU A 7 13.97 -33.20 -31.52
C LEU A 7 13.28 -32.70 -32.81
N LYS A 8 12.58 -33.59 -33.54
CA LYS A 8 11.78 -33.20 -34.71
C LYS A 8 10.56 -32.33 -34.32
N GLY A 9 9.93 -32.61 -33.17
CA GLY A 9 8.84 -31.80 -32.63
C GLY A 9 9.28 -30.40 -32.15
N VAL A 10 10.46 -30.30 -31.52
CA VAL A 10 11.01 -29.04 -31.03
C VAL A 10 11.45 -28.11 -32.17
N ILE A 11 12.09 -28.65 -33.22
CA ILE A 11 12.50 -27.85 -34.40
C ILE A 11 11.27 -27.33 -35.16
N GLY A 12 10.20 -28.12 -35.27
CA GLY A 12 8.94 -27.67 -35.89
C GLY A 12 8.22 -26.56 -35.11
N SER A 13 8.37 -26.55 -33.78
CA SER A 13 7.74 -25.56 -32.89
C SER A 13 8.48 -24.21 -32.89
N ILE A 14 9.80 -24.23 -33.02
CA ILE A 14 10.64 -23.03 -33.09
C ILE A 14 10.40 -22.28 -34.41
N ALA A 15 10.20 -22.99 -35.52
CA ALA A 15 9.90 -22.38 -36.82
C ALA A 15 8.53 -21.67 -36.85
N PHE A 16 7.56 -22.12 -36.04
CA PHE A 16 6.25 -21.47 -35.92
C PHE A 16 6.30 -20.18 -35.07
N LEU A 17 7.15 -20.13 -34.06
CA LEU A 17 7.33 -18.95 -33.20
C LEU A 17 8.04 -17.79 -33.92
N SER A 18 8.79 -18.05 -34.99
CA SER A 18 9.44 -17.02 -35.80
C SER A 18 8.52 -16.27 -36.78
N PHE A 19 7.29 -16.75 -37.00
CA PHE A 19 6.29 -16.09 -37.85
C PHE A 19 5.20 -15.35 -37.07
N ILE A 20 5.21 -15.43 -35.74
CA ILE A 20 4.34 -14.59 -34.91
C ILE A 20 5.01 -13.22 -34.86
N PRO A 21 4.41 -12.17 -35.42
CA PRO A 21 4.98 -10.84 -35.28
C PRO A 21 5.08 -10.55 -33.77
N LEU A 22 6.27 -10.09 -33.37
CA LEU A 22 6.61 -9.75 -32.00
C LEU A 22 5.73 -8.67 -31.31
N PRO A 23 4.86 -7.85 -31.96
CA PRO A 23 4.10 -6.87 -31.18
C PRO A 23 2.89 -7.48 -30.46
N ILE A 24 2.58 -8.77 -30.62
CA ILE A 24 1.39 -9.37 -29.97
C ILE A 24 1.71 -9.91 -28.55
N VAL A 25 2.87 -10.54 -28.34
CA VAL A 25 3.20 -11.14 -27.03
C VAL A 25 3.77 -10.12 -26.02
N PHE A 26 4.29 -8.97 -26.50
CA PHE A 26 4.72 -7.85 -25.65
C PHE A 26 3.62 -6.80 -25.40
N ASN A 27 2.37 -7.06 -25.80
CA ASN A 27 1.23 -6.19 -25.50
C ASN A 27 0.26 -6.84 -24.52
N GLN A 28 0.80 -7.49 -23.50
CA GLN A 28 0.11 -7.63 -22.23
C GLN A 28 0.89 -6.78 -21.22
N LYS A 29 0.75 -5.44 -21.35
CA LYS A 29 0.94 -4.57 -20.20
C LYS A 29 -0.09 -5.03 -19.18
N ASN A 30 0.33 -5.91 -18.28
CA ASN A 30 -0.08 -5.95 -16.90
C ASN A 30 -0.88 -4.70 -16.50
N GLU A 31 -2.20 -4.82 -16.64
CA GLU A 31 -3.24 -3.90 -16.20
C GLU A 31 -3.36 -3.91 -14.67
N TRP A 32 -2.20 -3.83 -14.03
CA TRP A 32 -1.92 -3.60 -12.61
C TRP A 32 -0.67 -2.73 -12.45
N SER A 33 -0.32 -1.98 -13.49
CA SER A 33 0.85 -1.11 -13.50
C SER A 33 0.55 0.20 -14.20
N GLN A 34 -0.26 1.06 -13.58
CA GLN A 34 0.05 2.49 -13.46
C GLN A 34 -0.92 3.06 -12.41
N PRO A 35 -0.45 3.80 -11.39
CA PRO A 35 -1.31 4.79 -10.75
C PRO A 35 -1.91 5.64 -11.84
N SER A 36 -3.23 5.84 -11.78
CA SER A 36 -3.88 6.90 -12.55
C SER A 36 -2.95 8.12 -12.54
N PRO A 37 -2.62 8.72 -13.70
CA PRO A 37 -1.74 9.87 -13.74
C PRO A 37 -2.28 10.86 -12.71
N ILE A 38 -1.42 11.25 -11.76
CA ILE A 38 -1.69 12.37 -10.88
C ILE A 38 -2.08 13.49 -11.84
N LYS A 39 -3.37 13.82 -11.92
CA LYS A 39 -3.78 14.95 -12.75
C LYS A 39 -3.07 16.14 -12.11
N GLU A 40 -2.08 16.66 -12.82
CA GLU A 40 -1.40 17.90 -12.49
C GLU A 40 -2.50 18.94 -12.23
N GLY A 41 -2.74 19.24 -10.95
CA GLY A 41 -3.92 20.00 -10.52
C GLY A 41 -4.72 19.27 -9.45
N ARG A 42 -4.33 19.46 -8.19
CA ARG A 42 -5.21 19.24 -7.03
C ARG A 42 -6.52 19.98 -7.31
N LEU A 43 -7.65 19.27 -7.34
CA LEU A 43 -8.96 19.91 -7.37
C LEU A 43 -9.02 20.94 -6.23
N LYS A 44 -9.29 22.20 -6.55
CA LYS A 44 -9.31 23.29 -5.58
C LYS A 44 -10.47 23.07 -4.61
N LYS A 45 -10.22 22.34 -3.51
CA LYS A 45 -11.17 22.19 -2.40
C LYS A 45 -11.25 23.53 -1.65
N GLU A 46 -12.44 23.86 -1.17
CA GLU A 46 -12.67 25.03 -0.31
C GLU A 46 -11.85 24.95 0.98
N HIS A 47 -11.69 23.72 1.52
CA HIS A 47 -10.90 23.44 2.71
C HIS A 47 -9.94 22.27 2.51
N ASN A 48 -8.72 22.41 3.05
CA ASN A 48 -7.71 21.36 3.09
C ASN A 48 -7.36 21.07 4.56
N TYR A 49 -7.83 19.93 5.07
CA TYR A 49 -7.57 19.51 6.44
C TYR A 49 -6.24 18.77 6.56
N ALA A 50 -5.50 19.07 7.62
CA ALA A 50 -4.27 18.36 7.97
C ALA A 50 -4.21 18.16 9.48
N MET A 51 -3.57 17.06 9.91
CA MET A 51 -3.30 16.77 11.32
C MET A 51 -1.79 16.67 11.51
N VAL A 52 -1.25 17.44 12.45
CA VAL A 52 0.18 17.45 12.80
C VAL A 52 0.33 16.91 14.21
N ILE A 53 1.14 15.86 14.36
CA ILE A 53 1.46 15.26 15.65
C ILE A 53 2.94 15.51 15.96
N VAL A 54 3.21 16.17 17.08
CA VAL A 54 4.56 16.41 17.57
C VAL A 54 5.03 15.18 18.35
N GLN A 55 5.80 14.31 17.69
CA GLN A 55 6.22 13.02 18.23
C GLN A 55 7.06 13.16 19.51
N ASP A 56 7.93 14.15 19.61
CA ASP A 56 8.83 14.35 20.76
C ASP A 56 8.09 14.64 22.07
N ARG A 57 6.81 15.04 22.00
CA ARG A 57 5.96 15.28 23.17
C ARG A 57 5.11 14.05 23.54
N CYS A 58 5.14 13.00 22.74
CA CYS A 58 4.36 11.79 23.00
C CYS A 58 4.99 10.99 24.14
N ILE A 59 4.29 10.90 25.27
CA ILE A 59 4.73 10.13 26.45
C ILE A 59 4.16 8.71 26.52
N GLY A 60 3.42 8.27 25.49
CA GLY A 60 2.85 6.92 25.46
C GLY A 60 1.63 6.70 26.36
N CYS A 61 0.90 7.75 26.75
CA CYS A 61 -0.26 7.64 27.66
C CYS A 61 -1.48 6.92 27.06
N LYS A 62 -1.53 6.71 25.74
CA LYS A 62 -2.62 6.05 25.00
C LYS A 62 -4.00 6.71 25.11
N ALA A 63 -4.08 7.94 25.60
CA ALA A 63 -5.35 8.67 25.69
C ALA A 63 -6.03 8.85 24.33
N CYS A 64 -5.23 9.07 23.26
CA CYS A 64 -5.73 9.19 21.90
C CYS A 64 -6.38 7.90 21.37
N GLU A 65 -5.91 6.72 21.78
CA GLU A 65 -6.52 5.43 21.43
C GLU A 65 -7.90 5.30 22.06
N VAL A 66 -8.00 5.60 23.36
CA VAL A 66 -9.25 5.52 24.12
C VAL A 66 -10.27 6.50 23.54
N ALA A 67 -9.89 7.76 23.33
CA ALA A 67 -10.76 8.77 22.75
C ALA A 67 -11.29 8.35 21.36
N CYS A 68 -10.43 7.80 20.51
CA CYS A 68 -10.85 7.36 19.18
C CYS A 68 -11.83 6.18 19.25
N LYS A 69 -11.57 5.20 20.13
CA LYS A 69 -12.46 4.04 20.32
C LYS A 69 -13.84 4.47 20.84
N THR A 70 -13.89 5.40 21.80
CA THR A 70 -15.16 5.86 22.37
C THR A 70 -15.95 6.72 21.37
N THR A 71 -15.31 7.66 20.68
CA THR A 71 -15.98 8.53 19.70
C THR A 71 -16.58 7.75 18.54
N TRP A 72 -15.85 6.74 18.03
CA TRP A 72 -16.26 5.99 16.84
C TRP A 72 -16.88 4.62 17.15
N HIS A 73 -17.14 4.32 18.42
CA HIS A 73 -17.72 3.04 18.86
C HIS A 73 -16.97 1.82 18.31
N ILE A 74 -15.62 1.91 18.25
CA ILE A 74 -14.78 0.82 17.75
C ILE A 74 -14.84 -0.32 18.76
N PRO A 75 -14.94 -1.59 18.32
CA PRO A 75 -14.91 -2.73 19.23
C PRO A 75 -13.70 -2.69 20.16
N LYS A 76 -13.89 -3.23 21.37
CA LYS A 76 -12.86 -3.21 22.41
C LYS A 76 -11.69 -4.18 22.13
N ASN A 77 -11.79 -4.98 21.08
CA ASN A 77 -10.74 -5.92 20.72
C ASN A 77 -9.41 -5.19 20.48
N PRO A 78 -8.26 -5.78 20.88
CA PRO A 78 -6.95 -5.15 20.70
C PRO A 78 -6.55 -4.92 19.23
N GLN A 79 -7.12 -5.68 18.29
CA GLN A 79 -6.83 -5.60 16.86
C GLN A 79 -7.65 -4.51 16.15
N ASP A 80 -8.76 -4.08 16.75
CA ASP A 80 -9.65 -3.09 16.15
C ASP A 80 -9.22 -1.68 16.61
N TYR A 81 -8.60 -0.92 15.71
CA TYR A 81 -8.16 0.44 15.99
C TYR A 81 -8.13 1.32 14.73
N ARG A 82 -8.37 2.62 14.91
CA ARG A 82 -8.12 3.64 13.87
C ARG A 82 -6.86 4.48 14.16
N THR A 83 -6.43 4.49 15.42
CA THR A 83 -5.17 5.08 15.89
C THR A 83 -4.54 4.14 16.92
N LYS A 84 -3.22 4.01 16.92
CA LYS A 84 -2.49 3.16 17.86
C LYS A 84 -1.14 3.78 18.19
N VAL A 85 -0.74 3.76 19.46
CA VAL A 85 0.57 4.21 19.91
C VAL A 85 1.51 3.02 19.92
N LEU A 86 2.42 3.01 18.95
CA LEU A 86 3.48 2.03 18.90
C LEU A 86 4.60 2.43 19.86
N TYR A 87 5.19 1.39 20.42
CA TYR A 87 6.43 1.50 21.13
C TYR A 87 7.58 1.20 20.17
N ILE A 88 8.47 2.18 19.98
CA ILE A 88 9.64 2.06 19.10
C ILE A 88 10.92 2.32 19.91
N GLY A 89 11.44 1.26 20.55
CA GLY A 89 12.76 1.28 21.18
C GLY A 89 13.84 0.88 20.17
N LYS A 90 14.94 1.63 20.11
CA LYS A 90 16.19 1.15 19.48
C LYS A 90 17.19 0.87 20.60
N ALA A 91 17.76 -0.33 20.62
CA ALA A 91 18.96 -0.59 21.41
C ALA A 91 20.12 0.21 20.77
N GLN A 92 20.54 1.30 21.41
CA GLN A 92 21.87 1.87 21.16
C GLN A 92 22.84 1.29 22.17
N SER A 93 24.10 1.10 21.75
CA SER A 93 25.13 0.30 22.42
C SER A 93 25.27 0.54 23.92
N ASP A 94 24.92 1.73 24.42
CA ASP A 94 25.05 2.09 25.83
C ASP A 94 23.83 2.84 26.41
N SER A 95 22.72 2.98 25.67
CA SER A 95 21.49 3.58 26.22
C SER A 95 20.21 3.14 25.49
N TYR A 96 19.15 2.92 26.28
CA TYR A 96 17.83 2.60 25.76
C TYR A 96 16.97 3.86 25.69
N LYS A 97 16.73 4.40 24.49
CA LYS A 97 15.79 5.50 24.29
C LYS A 97 14.42 4.95 23.91
N MET A 98 13.43 5.28 24.74
CA MET A 98 12.05 4.88 24.54
C MET A 98 11.30 5.96 23.79
N ASN A 99 10.89 5.65 22.57
CA ASN A 99 10.09 6.54 21.75
C ASN A 99 8.70 5.96 21.52
N TRP A 100 7.72 6.84 21.45
CA TRP A 100 6.32 6.50 21.20
C TRP A 100 5.90 7.08 19.87
N LEU A 101 5.31 6.24 19.01
CA LEU A 101 4.88 6.63 17.67
C LEU A 101 3.38 6.39 17.53
N PRO A 102 2.54 7.44 17.59
CA PRO A 102 1.15 7.32 17.20
C PRO A 102 1.05 7.09 15.69
N ILE A 103 0.46 5.96 15.31
CA ILE A 103 0.14 5.60 13.93
C ILE A 103 -1.37 5.72 13.71
N LEU A 104 -1.76 6.29 12.57
CA LEU A 104 -3.14 6.44 12.14
C LEU A 104 -3.19 6.60 10.61
N CYS A 105 -4.40 6.63 10.04
CA CYS A 105 -4.56 6.96 8.62
C CYS A 105 -4.15 8.42 8.35
N ASN A 106 -3.15 8.61 7.48
CA ASN A 106 -2.61 9.93 7.14
C ASN A 106 -3.47 10.74 6.15
N GLN A 107 -4.58 10.18 5.64
CA GLN A 107 -5.45 10.84 4.66
C GLN A 107 -4.65 11.35 3.44
N CYS A 108 -3.83 10.46 2.87
CA CYS A 108 -2.82 10.78 1.87
C CYS A 108 -3.37 11.57 0.67
N ASP A 109 -2.51 12.40 0.06
CA ASP A 109 -2.94 13.15 -1.13
C ASP A 109 -3.18 12.22 -2.33
N ASN A 110 -2.29 11.23 -2.47
CA ASN A 110 -2.38 10.13 -3.42
C ASN A 110 -2.57 8.80 -2.63
N PRO A 111 -3.81 8.44 -2.24
CA PRO A 111 -4.05 7.35 -1.31
C PRO A 111 -4.03 5.97 -1.99
N PRO A 112 -3.06 5.10 -1.65
CA PRO A 112 -2.98 3.79 -2.28
C PRO A 112 -4.07 2.81 -1.81
N CYS A 113 -4.89 3.18 -0.84
CA CYS A 113 -6.05 2.38 -0.45
C CYS A 113 -7.28 2.62 -1.34
N VAL A 114 -7.35 3.75 -2.05
CA VAL A 114 -8.52 4.14 -2.86
C VAL A 114 -8.51 3.43 -4.21
N TRP A 115 -7.43 3.58 -4.98
CA TRP A 115 -7.26 2.99 -6.32
C TRP A 115 -7.27 1.45 -6.36
N VAL A 116 -7.00 0.76 -5.24
CA VAL A 116 -6.97 -0.71 -5.16
C VAL A 116 -8.32 -1.28 -4.72
N CYS A 117 -9.28 -0.43 -4.32
CA CYS A 117 -10.56 -0.88 -3.79
C CYS A 117 -11.45 -1.41 -4.93
N PRO A 118 -11.73 -2.73 -4.99
CA PRO A 118 -12.45 -3.32 -6.12
C PRO A 118 -13.94 -2.91 -6.14
N THR A 119 -14.50 -2.55 -4.99
CA THR A 119 -15.90 -2.17 -4.84
C THR A 119 -16.12 -0.65 -4.92
N GLY A 120 -15.06 0.16 -4.98
CA GLY A 120 -15.16 1.62 -4.93
C GLY A 120 -15.64 2.17 -3.57
N ALA A 121 -15.59 1.38 -2.50
CA ALA A 121 -16.01 1.81 -1.16
C ALA A 121 -15.09 2.88 -0.54
N SER A 122 -13.83 2.96 -0.99
CA SER A 122 -12.87 3.99 -0.58
C SER A 122 -12.77 5.06 -1.66
N TYR A 123 -12.88 6.34 -1.28
CA TYR A 123 -12.85 7.49 -2.19
C TYR A 123 -12.20 8.72 -1.52
N LYS A 124 -11.97 9.78 -2.29
CA LYS A 124 -11.36 11.04 -1.84
C LYS A 124 -11.96 12.26 -2.54
#